data_AF-A0A8K0DG71-F1
#
_entry.id   AF-A0A8K0DG71-F1
#
_cell.length_a   1.000
_cell.length_b   1.000
_cell.length_c   1.000
_cell.angle_alpha   90.00
_cell.angle_beta   90.00
_cell.angle_gamma   90.00
#
_symmetry.space_group_name_H-M   'P 1'
#
loop_
_entity.id
_entity.type
_entity.pdbx_description
1 polymer ?
#
loop_
_entity_poly.entity_id
_entity_poly.type
_entity_poly.pdbx_seq_one_letter_code
_entity_poly.pdbx_strand_id
1 'polypeptide(L)'
;MIEKTHPTCDHPILTKCCEQPDRNKCNKSCPLKLPCGHPCKNRCNKPCTKKCKAIVDYTKPTACGHKFKVNCYLLEKDLPSHSYELLKFCMEPCNTELPCKHVCLGTCGKCAQGRIHQACQERCETRLICGHECRLLCHETCQPCSQLCSYKCRHNMCKRQCGEPCIKCIRTCLRKCEHTECTARCWEICTVPPCSEPCQKELDCGHPCMGFCGDPCPLLCSICNMQEVLKIFPSFEGKRNVRFVLLRECNHIVESQEMEEWLKQVKEIKYKSCPKCDVPLMSTHRYSDYIKRNLTDVKEIKKQFFGHNKENEARQRELFNRLYNTRSNATTLLTYASNMDNVFGFLRKDLQSTRRERGWQQALNNCAGQMHAAKINILEIMVDMFARAKLKHPRTIKEAVKHIDLLCYLLMLKQGQGISNREMVDFKNELKRLQRIIQFYQIEDFLEYHSRYSELPRIQEIREVLPNLLFGPGNYTDKLDNTLKEKLTKLTGDVPAMEIMDTKEVEIIQIIGMGKTHWYKCLKQHYYGTNNLVQAIQCSKCSPPRTNSTFRIRPNEISSINGINQPVPTNSYVSYLRYINNLKVPISAKFRVRRQ
;
A
#
# COMPACT_ATOMS: atom_id res chain seq x y z
N MET A 1 -38.97 24.73 48.13
CA MET A 1 -39.19 23.91 46.91
C MET A 1 -40.02 22.71 47.33
N ILE A 2 -40.97 22.26 46.51
CA ILE A 2 -41.79 21.07 46.75
C ILE A 2 -41.73 20.15 45.52
N GLU A 3 -41.91 18.84 45.72
CA GLU A 3 -42.05 17.90 44.60
C GLU A 3 -43.49 17.96 44.03
N LYS A 4 -43.59 18.16 42.72
CA LYS A 4 -44.85 18.07 41.98
C LYS A 4 -44.68 17.09 40.81
N THR A 5 -45.70 16.28 40.53
CA THR A 5 -45.70 15.33 39.41
C THR A 5 -46.06 16.04 38.10
N HIS A 6 -45.27 15.84 37.04
CA HIS A 6 -45.55 16.43 35.74
C HIS A 6 -46.62 15.65 34.96
N PRO A 7 -47.70 16.28 34.47
CA PRO A 7 -48.89 15.58 33.94
C PRO A 7 -48.67 14.80 32.63
N THR A 8 -47.57 15.02 31.91
CA THR A 8 -47.27 14.30 30.65
C THR A 8 -46.24 13.19 30.76
N CYS A 9 -45.51 13.11 31.87
CA CYS A 9 -44.47 12.08 32.04
C CYS A 9 -44.51 11.39 33.40
N ASP A 10 -45.45 11.77 34.27
CA ASP A 10 -45.69 11.22 35.60
C ASP A 10 -44.43 11.16 36.49
N HIS A 11 -43.47 12.03 36.20
CA HIS A 11 -42.25 12.13 36.98
C HIS A 11 -42.34 13.25 38.03
N PRO A 12 -41.82 13.01 39.25
CA PRO A 12 -41.69 14.05 40.27
C PRO A 12 -40.61 15.06 39.84
N ILE A 13 -40.93 16.34 39.95
CA ILE A 13 -40.07 17.48 39.63
C ILE A 13 -40.06 18.45 40.82
N LEU A 14 -38.86 18.83 41.28
CA LEU A 14 -38.68 19.83 42.33
C LEU A 14 -38.96 21.23 41.76
N THR A 15 -39.98 21.92 42.25
CA THR A 15 -40.37 23.26 41.79
C THR A 15 -40.88 24.13 42.94
N LYS A 16 -41.10 25.44 42.72
CA LYS A 16 -41.68 26.31 43.76
C LYS A 16 -43.18 26.01 43.92
N CYS A 17 -43.74 26.31 45.09
CA CYS A 17 -45.15 26.02 45.38
C CYS A 17 -46.12 26.71 44.39
N CYS A 18 -45.79 27.91 43.92
CA CYS A 18 -46.57 28.68 42.96
C CYS A 18 -46.34 28.31 41.48
N GLU A 19 -45.31 27.52 41.15
CA GLU A 19 -44.95 27.19 39.77
C GLU A 19 -45.50 25.82 39.36
N GLN A 20 -45.88 25.65 38.10
CA GLN A 20 -46.19 24.34 37.55
C GLN A 20 -44.90 23.52 37.34
N PRO A 21 -44.95 22.18 37.47
CA PRO A 21 -43.80 21.35 37.16
C PRO A 21 -43.43 21.50 35.68
N ASP A 22 -42.17 21.81 35.38
CA ASP A 22 -41.66 21.98 34.00
C ASP A 22 -40.89 20.73 33.56
N ARG A 23 -41.33 20.09 32.47
CA ARG A 23 -40.70 18.91 31.87
C ARG A 23 -39.20 19.10 31.60
N ASN A 24 -38.72 20.31 31.32
CA ASN A 24 -37.30 20.59 31.08
C ASN A 24 -36.41 20.35 32.32
N LYS A 25 -37.00 20.33 33.52
CA LYS A 25 -36.32 20.01 34.77
C LYS A 25 -36.31 18.50 35.09
N CYS A 26 -36.93 17.66 34.24
CA CYS A 26 -37.03 16.21 34.45
C CYS A 26 -35.85 15.42 33.85
N ASN A 27 -35.04 14.79 34.71
CA ASN A 27 -33.88 14.00 34.28
C ASN A 27 -34.11 12.48 34.12
N LYS A 28 -35.33 11.99 34.40
CA LYS A 28 -35.70 10.57 34.22
C LYS A 28 -35.80 10.16 32.75
N SER A 29 -35.76 8.85 32.47
CA SER A 29 -35.95 8.28 31.13
C SER A 29 -37.32 8.66 30.57
N CYS A 30 -37.42 9.04 29.29
CA CYS A 30 -38.70 9.42 28.69
C CYS A 30 -39.67 8.23 28.70
N PRO A 31 -40.90 8.37 29.23
CA PRO A 31 -41.87 7.28 29.30
C PRO A 31 -42.65 7.09 27.99
N LEU A 32 -42.52 8.03 27.05
CA LEU A 32 -43.29 8.04 25.81
C LEU A 32 -42.79 6.98 24.81
N LYS A 33 -43.73 6.42 24.05
CA LYS A 33 -43.44 5.61 22.86
C LYS A 33 -43.38 6.50 21.61
N LEU A 34 -42.51 6.14 20.68
CA LEU A 34 -42.41 6.76 19.35
C LEU A 34 -43.57 6.30 18.47
N PRO A 35 -43.86 6.97 17.34
CA PRO A 35 -44.93 6.57 16.41
C PRO A 35 -44.83 5.12 15.92
N CYS A 36 -43.61 4.60 15.79
CA CYS A 36 -43.34 3.20 15.47
C CYS A 36 -43.54 2.22 16.65
N GLY A 37 -44.16 2.64 17.75
CA GLY A 37 -44.47 1.84 18.94
C GLY A 37 -43.31 1.58 19.90
N HIS A 38 -42.07 1.88 19.50
CA HIS A 38 -40.87 1.66 20.33
C HIS A 38 -40.71 2.71 21.45
N PRO A 39 -40.19 2.35 22.64
CA PRO A 39 -39.97 3.30 23.73
C PRO A 39 -38.90 4.34 23.38
N CYS A 40 -39.12 5.58 23.78
CA CYS A 40 -38.15 6.66 23.59
C CYS A 40 -36.93 6.47 24.51
N LYS A 41 -35.73 6.39 23.92
CA LYS A 41 -34.47 6.24 24.69
C LYS A 41 -33.89 7.56 25.20
N ASN A 42 -34.53 8.71 24.93
CA ASN A 42 -34.04 10.01 25.39
C ASN A 42 -34.44 10.25 26.86
N ARG A 43 -33.76 11.20 27.51
CA ARG A 43 -34.22 11.74 28.80
C ARG A 43 -35.46 12.60 28.59
N CYS A 44 -36.30 12.67 29.62
CA CYS A 44 -37.60 13.33 29.55
C CYS A 44 -37.52 14.84 29.29
N ASN A 45 -36.46 15.51 29.76
CA ASN A 45 -36.16 16.92 29.48
C ASN A 45 -35.57 17.18 28.08
N LYS A 46 -35.40 16.14 27.26
CA LYS A 46 -34.99 16.30 25.86
C LYS A 46 -36.16 15.95 24.95
N PRO A 47 -36.29 16.60 23.79
CA PRO A 47 -37.29 16.22 22.80
C PRO A 47 -37.12 14.74 22.41
N CYS A 48 -38.23 14.03 22.20
CA CYS A 48 -38.18 12.64 21.73
C CYS A 48 -37.48 12.55 20.37
N THR A 49 -36.69 11.49 20.16
CA THR A 49 -36.03 11.26 18.88
C THR A 49 -37.04 10.94 17.79
N LYS A 50 -36.92 11.59 16.63
CA LYS A 50 -37.67 11.21 15.43
C LYS A 50 -37.08 9.98 14.73
N LYS A 51 -35.79 9.69 14.96
CA LYS A 51 -35.09 8.53 14.40
C LYS A 51 -35.06 7.41 15.44
N CYS A 52 -35.98 6.46 15.33
CA CYS A 52 -36.00 5.28 16.20
C CYS A 52 -34.82 4.33 15.90
N LYS A 53 -33.92 4.16 16.88
CA LYS A 53 -32.76 3.25 16.80
C LYS A 53 -33.04 1.86 17.41
N ALA A 54 -34.32 1.45 17.50
CA ALA A 54 -34.65 0.07 17.83
C ALA A 54 -34.21 -0.83 16.68
N ILE A 55 -33.64 -2.00 16.99
CA ILE A 55 -33.16 -2.95 15.99
C ILE A 55 -34.32 -3.86 15.61
N VAL A 56 -34.66 -3.92 14.33
CA VAL A 56 -35.79 -4.67 13.78
C VAL A 56 -35.36 -5.45 12.54
N ASP A 57 -36.02 -6.56 12.23
CA ASP A 57 -35.75 -7.34 11.01
C ASP A 57 -36.13 -6.55 9.75
N TYR A 58 -35.25 -6.55 8.75
CA TYR A 58 -35.54 -5.97 7.45
C TYR A 58 -36.19 -7.01 6.55
N THR A 59 -37.46 -6.80 6.21
CA THR A 59 -38.29 -7.78 5.50
C THR A 59 -38.33 -7.58 3.99
N LYS A 60 -37.94 -6.41 3.48
CA LYS A 60 -37.94 -6.14 2.03
C LYS A 60 -36.73 -6.82 1.36
N PRO A 61 -36.86 -7.29 0.10
CA PRO A 61 -35.74 -7.85 -0.65
C PRO A 61 -34.58 -6.84 -0.76
N THR A 62 -33.37 -7.30 -0.46
CA THR A 62 -32.16 -6.50 -0.57
C THR A 62 -31.31 -7.00 -1.72
N ALA A 63 -30.53 -6.09 -2.30
CA ALA A 63 -29.66 -6.42 -3.41
C ALA A 63 -28.69 -7.57 -3.08
N CYS A 64 -28.13 -7.61 -1.87
CA CYS A 64 -27.20 -8.68 -1.49
C CYS A 64 -27.87 -10.03 -1.22
N GLY A 65 -29.20 -10.12 -1.23
CA GLY A 65 -29.95 -11.37 -1.00
C GLY A 65 -29.95 -11.86 0.44
N HIS A 66 -29.26 -11.18 1.35
CA HIS A 66 -29.14 -11.59 2.76
C HIS A 66 -30.22 -10.97 3.64
N LYS A 67 -30.57 -11.68 4.73
CA LYS A 67 -31.48 -11.18 5.78
C LYS A 67 -30.67 -10.57 6.92
N PHE A 68 -31.06 -9.41 7.41
CA PHE A 68 -30.36 -8.74 8.51
C PHE A 68 -31.28 -7.75 9.24
N LYS A 69 -30.82 -7.29 10.40
CA LYS A 69 -31.53 -6.33 11.23
C LYS A 69 -31.01 -4.91 11.02
N VAL A 70 -31.92 -3.94 11.06
CA VAL A 70 -31.61 -2.51 10.86
C VAL A 70 -32.24 -1.65 11.94
N ASN A 71 -31.86 -0.38 12.00
CA ASN A 71 -32.57 0.58 12.83
C ASN A 71 -33.98 0.84 12.27
N CYS A 72 -35.00 0.85 13.14
CA CYS A 72 -36.40 1.01 12.79
C CYS A 72 -36.70 2.24 11.90
N TYR A 73 -36.01 3.36 12.10
CA TYR A 73 -36.19 4.56 11.27
C TYR A 73 -35.85 4.34 9.78
N LEU A 74 -35.14 3.27 9.44
CA LEU A 74 -34.80 2.92 8.06
C LEU A 74 -35.94 2.18 7.34
N LEU A 75 -36.92 1.63 8.08
CA LEU A 75 -38.10 1.00 7.47
C LEU A 75 -39.05 2.03 6.85
N GLU A 76 -39.14 3.20 7.46
CA GLU A 76 -39.96 4.33 7.00
C GLU A 76 -39.32 5.08 5.82
N LYS A 77 -38.00 4.95 5.63
CA LYS A 77 -37.35 5.51 4.45
C LYS A 77 -37.56 4.58 3.27
N ASP A 78 -38.08 5.11 2.16
CA ASP A 78 -38.13 4.40 0.89
C ASP A 78 -36.74 4.35 0.24
N LEU A 79 -35.87 3.49 0.79
CA LEU A 79 -34.52 3.29 0.31
C LEU A 79 -34.49 2.20 -0.76
N PRO A 80 -33.75 2.40 -1.87
CA PRO A 80 -33.53 1.34 -2.85
C PRO A 80 -32.86 0.12 -2.20
N SER A 81 -33.17 -1.07 -2.72
CA SER A 81 -32.63 -2.37 -2.25
C SER A 81 -31.10 -2.44 -2.28
N HIS A 82 -30.46 -1.59 -3.10
CA HIS A 82 -29.02 -1.49 -3.30
C HIS A 82 -28.35 -0.37 -2.48
N SER A 83 -29.09 0.32 -1.60
CA SER A 83 -28.59 1.44 -0.81
C SER A 83 -27.53 0.98 0.21
N TYR A 84 -26.34 1.56 0.16
CA TYR A 84 -25.29 1.27 1.16
C TYR A 84 -25.71 1.66 2.58
N GLU A 85 -26.58 2.67 2.77
CA GLU A 85 -27.13 3.02 4.09
C GLU A 85 -27.84 1.83 4.76
N LEU A 86 -28.43 0.96 3.95
CA LEU A 86 -29.11 -0.25 4.37
C LEU A 86 -28.14 -1.43 4.44
N LEU A 87 -27.41 -1.70 3.36
CA LEU A 87 -26.61 -2.91 3.22
C LEU A 87 -25.40 -2.96 4.16
N LYS A 88 -24.95 -1.82 4.70
CA LYS A 88 -23.88 -1.78 5.71
C LYS A 88 -24.19 -2.54 7.00
N PHE A 89 -25.47 -2.83 7.27
CA PHE A 89 -25.92 -3.62 8.42
C PHE A 89 -25.89 -5.13 8.17
N CYS A 90 -25.61 -5.57 6.94
CA CYS A 90 -25.50 -7.00 6.62
C CYS A 90 -24.22 -7.60 7.24
N MET A 91 -24.41 -8.58 8.13
CA MET A 91 -23.34 -9.20 8.91
C MET A 91 -22.93 -10.59 8.38
N GLU A 92 -23.52 -11.05 7.27
CA GLU A 92 -23.13 -12.32 6.64
C GLU A 92 -21.64 -12.33 6.31
N PRO A 93 -20.92 -13.45 6.54
CA PRO A 93 -19.49 -13.53 6.29
C PRO A 93 -19.20 -13.43 4.78
N CYS A 94 -18.11 -12.74 4.43
CA CYS A 94 -17.74 -12.54 3.03
C CYS A 94 -17.10 -13.79 2.41
N ASN A 95 -16.15 -14.42 3.10
CA ASN A 95 -15.47 -15.68 2.72
C ASN A 95 -14.81 -15.72 1.32
N THR A 96 -14.73 -14.60 0.60
CA THR A 96 -14.05 -14.53 -0.70
C THR A 96 -12.55 -14.74 -0.52
N GLU A 97 -11.92 -15.55 -1.39
CA GLU A 97 -10.46 -15.63 -1.45
C GLU A 97 -9.87 -14.33 -2.04
N LEU A 98 -8.90 -13.75 -1.33
CA LEU A 98 -8.22 -12.52 -1.72
C LEU A 98 -7.06 -12.85 -2.66
N PRO A 99 -6.58 -11.92 -3.52
CA PRO A 99 -5.36 -12.13 -4.32
C PRO A 99 -4.09 -12.41 -3.51
N CYS A 100 -4.10 -12.08 -2.21
CA CYS A 100 -3.04 -12.50 -1.28
C CYS A 100 -3.16 -13.95 -0.80
N LYS A 101 -4.14 -14.72 -1.31
CA LYS A 101 -4.50 -16.10 -0.97
C LYS A 101 -5.09 -16.31 0.43
N HIS A 102 -5.34 -15.24 1.17
CA HIS A 102 -6.08 -15.31 2.42
C HIS A 102 -7.59 -15.24 2.15
N VAL A 103 -8.41 -15.68 3.11
CA VAL A 103 -9.86 -15.59 3.04
C VAL A 103 -10.34 -14.28 3.67
N CYS A 104 -11.35 -13.62 3.09
CA CYS A 104 -11.93 -12.40 3.64
C CYS A 104 -12.70 -12.71 4.94
N LEU A 105 -12.16 -12.27 6.09
CA LEU A 105 -12.85 -12.35 7.39
C LEU A 105 -13.86 -11.22 7.63
N GLY A 106 -14.09 -10.37 6.62
CA GLY A 106 -15.08 -9.29 6.69
C GLY A 106 -16.51 -9.81 6.53
N THR A 107 -17.46 -8.91 6.75
CA THR A 107 -18.89 -9.15 6.50
C THR A 107 -19.31 -8.54 5.16
N CYS A 108 -20.40 -9.01 4.57
CA CYS A 108 -21.01 -8.47 3.36
C CYS A 108 -21.20 -6.94 3.43
N GLY A 109 -21.69 -6.39 4.55
CA GLY A 109 -21.87 -4.95 4.75
C GLY A 109 -20.54 -4.16 4.73
N LYS A 110 -19.56 -4.62 5.52
CA LYS A 110 -18.20 -4.03 5.57
C LYS A 110 -17.43 -4.15 4.26
N CYS A 111 -17.68 -5.18 3.46
CA CYS A 111 -17.04 -5.37 2.15
C CYS A 111 -17.79 -4.67 1.01
N ALA A 112 -18.78 -3.82 1.33
CA ALA A 112 -19.67 -3.18 0.35
C ALA A 112 -20.20 -4.21 -0.68
N GLN A 113 -20.66 -5.36 -0.18
CA GLN A 113 -21.20 -6.47 -0.98
C GLN A 113 -20.17 -7.03 -1.97
N GLY A 114 -18.92 -7.11 -1.53
CA GLY A 114 -17.80 -7.65 -2.31
C GLY A 114 -17.03 -6.62 -3.12
N ARG A 115 -17.57 -5.40 -3.31
CA ARG A 115 -16.95 -4.36 -4.15
C ARG A 115 -15.57 -3.95 -3.67
N ILE A 116 -15.44 -3.70 -2.36
CA ILE A 116 -14.20 -3.29 -1.72
C ILE A 116 -14.09 -4.12 -0.44
N HIS A 117 -13.29 -5.18 -0.50
CA HIS A 117 -13.12 -6.08 0.63
C HIS A 117 -12.46 -5.34 1.81
N GLN A 118 -12.75 -5.80 3.02
CA GLN A 118 -12.02 -5.32 4.19
C GLN A 118 -10.54 -5.66 4.06
N ALA A 119 -9.69 -4.80 4.61
CA ALA A 119 -8.25 -5.01 4.68
C ALA A 119 -7.93 -6.39 5.30
N CYS A 120 -7.09 -7.17 4.62
CA CYS A 120 -6.61 -8.46 5.12
C CYS A 120 -5.87 -8.30 6.45
N GLN A 121 -6.31 -9.00 7.49
CA GLN A 121 -5.73 -8.90 8.85
C GLN A 121 -4.65 -9.96 9.12
N GLU A 122 -4.33 -10.81 8.15
CA GLU A 122 -3.23 -11.77 8.26
C GLU A 122 -1.87 -11.09 8.28
N ARG A 123 -0.88 -11.74 8.92
CA ARG A 123 0.50 -11.22 8.96
C ARG A 123 1.18 -11.33 7.60
N CYS A 124 2.07 -10.40 7.30
CA CYS A 124 2.94 -10.52 6.14
C CYS A 124 4.04 -11.56 6.40
N GLU A 125 4.00 -12.69 5.70
CA GLU A 125 4.99 -13.77 5.85
C GLU A 125 6.30 -13.52 5.10
N THR A 126 6.49 -12.33 4.51
CA THR A 126 7.65 -12.05 3.67
C THR A 126 8.86 -11.58 4.49
N ARG A 127 10.03 -12.17 4.24
CA ARG A 127 11.32 -11.58 4.63
C ARG A 127 11.69 -10.43 3.70
N LEU A 128 12.03 -9.29 4.29
CA LEU A 128 12.50 -8.11 3.57
C LEU A 128 13.92 -8.35 3.03
N ILE A 129 14.39 -7.50 2.11
CA ILE A 129 15.75 -7.58 1.53
C ILE A 129 16.89 -7.57 2.57
N CYS A 130 16.61 -7.04 3.76
CA CYS A 130 17.52 -7.02 4.90
C CYS A 130 17.47 -8.28 5.78
N GLY A 131 16.72 -9.32 5.39
CA GLY A 131 16.56 -10.57 6.13
C GLY A 131 15.56 -10.51 7.27
N HIS A 132 15.18 -9.33 7.76
CA HIS A 132 14.14 -9.19 8.78
C HIS A 132 12.77 -9.62 8.26
N GLU A 133 12.03 -10.30 9.11
CA GLU A 133 10.62 -10.62 8.89
C GLU A 133 9.79 -9.34 8.89
N CYS A 134 8.89 -9.24 7.91
CA CYS A 134 7.92 -8.15 7.86
C CYS A 134 6.95 -8.30 9.04
N ARG A 135 6.77 -7.23 9.81
CA ARG A 135 5.83 -7.20 10.95
C ARG A 135 4.50 -6.53 10.59
N LEU A 136 4.33 -6.13 9.34
CA LEU A 136 3.14 -5.46 8.84
C LEU A 136 2.07 -6.49 8.48
N LEU A 137 0.82 -6.02 8.39
CA LEU A 137 -0.30 -6.83 7.93
C LEU A 137 -0.22 -7.02 6.42
N CYS A 138 -0.85 -8.08 5.92
CA CYS A 138 -0.76 -8.46 4.51
C CYS A 138 -1.34 -7.39 3.55
N HIS A 139 -2.31 -6.59 4.02
CA HIS A 139 -2.84 -5.48 3.23
C HIS A 139 -1.89 -4.28 3.21
N GLU A 140 -0.97 -4.17 4.15
CA GLU A 140 -0.07 -3.04 4.18
C GLU A 140 1.05 -3.24 3.16
N THR A 141 1.30 -2.21 2.35
CA THR A 141 2.47 -2.20 1.50
C THR A 141 3.71 -2.26 2.38
N CYS A 142 4.57 -3.26 2.15
CA CYS A 142 5.76 -3.47 2.95
C CYS A 142 6.68 -2.25 2.89
N GLN A 143 6.78 -1.52 4.00
CA GLN A 143 7.60 -0.33 4.13
C GLN A 143 9.08 -0.69 4.40
N PRO A 144 10.00 0.29 4.30
CA PRO A 144 11.37 0.12 4.79
C PRO A 144 11.39 -0.41 6.22
N CYS A 145 12.26 -1.40 6.44
CA CYS A 145 12.35 -2.09 7.72
C CYS A 145 12.60 -1.11 8.88
N SER A 146 11.72 -1.09 9.88
CA SER A 146 11.85 -0.25 11.07
C SER A 146 12.66 -0.90 12.21
N GLN A 147 13.03 -2.18 12.06
CA GLN A 147 13.87 -2.89 13.04
C GLN A 147 15.29 -2.29 13.07
N LEU A 148 16.02 -2.50 14.16
CA LEU A 148 17.43 -2.09 14.25
C LEU A 148 18.27 -2.79 13.19
N CYS A 149 19.21 -2.06 12.59
CA CYS A 149 20.03 -2.64 11.52
C CYS A 149 21.05 -3.65 12.05
N SER A 150 20.95 -4.90 11.59
CA SER A 150 21.89 -5.98 11.92
C SER A 150 23.27 -5.85 11.25
N TYR A 151 23.49 -4.81 10.45
CA TYR A 151 24.78 -4.59 9.80
C TYR A 151 25.86 -4.22 10.84
N LYS A 152 26.90 -5.05 10.91
CA LYS A 152 28.09 -4.83 11.74
C LYS A 152 29.34 -5.00 10.90
N CYS A 153 30.28 -4.05 11.00
CA CYS A 153 31.66 -4.29 10.60
C CYS A 153 32.50 -4.46 11.87
N ARG A 154 33.79 -4.81 11.72
CA ARG A 154 34.70 -4.94 12.87
C ARG A 154 34.98 -3.63 13.61
N HIS A 155 34.62 -2.50 13.02
CA HIS A 155 34.79 -1.21 13.66
C HIS A 155 33.59 -0.80 14.51
N ASN A 156 32.38 -1.01 14.00
CA ASN A 156 31.15 -0.50 14.59
C ASN A 156 29.93 -1.30 14.11
N MET A 157 28.87 -1.26 14.92
CA MET A 157 27.53 -1.71 14.56
C MET A 157 26.69 -0.52 14.07
N CYS A 158 25.85 -0.74 13.06
CA CYS A 158 24.92 0.27 12.57
C CYS A 158 23.84 0.54 13.63
N LYS A 159 23.65 1.81 14.01
CA LYS A 159 22.64 2.23 14.99
C LYS A 159 21.35 2.80 14.37
N ARG A 160 21.22 2.76 13.05
CA ARG A 160 20.04 3.27 12.31
C ARG A 160 18.95 2.20 12.20
N GLN A 161 17.73 2.63 11.85
CA GLN A 161 16.70 1.69 11.40
C GLN A 161 17.18 0.98 10.13
N CYS A 162 16.86 -0.30 9.98
CA CYS A 162 17.43 -1.12 8.93
C CYS A 162 17.03 -0.65 7.53
N GLY A 163 15.83 -0.11 7.36
CA GLY A 163 15.34 0.46 6.11
C GLY A 163 16.12 1.70 5.66
N GLU A 164 16.77 2.41 6.59
CA GLU A 164 17.64 3.53 6.26
C GLU A 164 18.93 3.05 5.58
N PRO A 165 19.42 3.76 4.54
CA PRO A 165 20.74 3.51 3.98
C PRO A 165 21.82 3.59 5.06
N CYS A 166 22.58 2.50 5.22
CA CYS A 166 23.63 2.42 6.23
C CYS A 166 24.77 3.43 5.95
N ILE A 167 25.32 4.01 7.01
CA ILE A 167 26.50 4.90 6.93
C ILE A 167 27.71 4.06 6.51
N LYS A 168 28.50 4.58 5.56
CA LYS A 168 29.75 3.95 5.11
C LYS A 168 30.80 4.03 6.22
N CYS A 169 31.43 2.91 6.57
CA CYS A 169 32.50 2.89 7.56
C CYS A 169 33.82 3.41 6.95
N ILE A 170 34.27 4.61 7.36
CA ILE A 170 35.44 5.30 6.80
C ILE A 170 36.80 4.89 7.40
N ARG A 171 36.82 4.02 8.42
CA ARG A 171 38.06 3.48 9.00
C ARG A 171 38.77 2.58 7.98
N THR A 172 40.09 2.45 8.11
CA THR A 172 40.92 1.56 7.29
C THR A 172 40.51 0.09 7.45
N CYS A 173 40.62 -0.71 6.41
CA CYS A 173 40.27 -2.13 6.47
C CYS A 173 41.21 -2.89 7.42
N LEU A 174 40.67 -3.77 8.26
CA LEU A 174 41.48 -4.62 9.17
C LEU A 174 42.07 -5.87 8.48
N ARG A 175 41.94 -6.01 7.16
CA ARG A 175 42.53 -7.13 6.40
C ARG A 175 44.04 -6.87 6.27
N LYS A 176 44.81 -7.51 7.14
CA LYS A 176 46.27 -7.48 7.16
C LYS A 176 46.82 -8.81 7.67
N CYS A 177 47.84 -9.33 7.01
CA CYS A 177 48.72 -10.38 7.49
C CYS A 177 50.16 -10.08 7.02
N GLU A 178 51.10 -10.96 7.36
CA GLU A 178 52.50 -10.84 6.91
C GLU A 178 52.64 -10.86 5.38
N HIS A 179 51.71 -11.49 4.66
CA HIS A 179 51.73 -11.61 3.20
C HIS A 179 51.02 -10.47 2.47
N THR A 180 49.98 -9.87 3.07
CA THR A 180 49.10 -8.91 2.37
C THR A 180 48.54 -7.86 3.32
N GLU A 181 48.41 -6.61 2.85
CA GLU A 181 47.81 -5.51 3.61
C GLU A 181 46.84 -4.70 2.74
N CYS A 182 45.60 -4.51 3.23
CA CYS A 182 44.58 -3.74 2.54
C CYS A 182 44.61 -2.27 2.99
N THR A 183 44.77 -1.35 2.04
CA THR A 183 44.79 0.10 2.30
C THR A 183 43.43 0.79 2.10
N ALA A 184 42.46 0.10 1.50
CA ALA A 184 41.11 0.63 1.29
C ALA A 184 40.36 0.93 2.60
N ARG A 185 39.35 1.81 2.52
CA ARG A 185 38.38 2.02 3.61
C ARG A 185 37.52 0.77 3.79
N CYS A 186 37.02 0.56 5.01
CA CYS A 186 36.26 -0.64 5.36
C CYS A 186 35.02 -0.87 4.49
N TRP A 187 34.39 0.19 3.97
CA TRP A 187 33.23 0.08 3.09
C TRP A 187 33.58 -0.19 1.62
N GLU A 188 34.82 0.08 1.20
CA GLU A 188 35.30 -0.12 -0.18
C GLU A 188 35.65 -1.58 -0.41
N ILE A 189 35.58 -2.02 -1.67
CA ILE A 189 36.10 -3.33 -2.06
C ILE A 189 37.59 -3.37 -1.72
N CYS A 190 38.06 -4.49 -1.16
CA CYS A 190 39.45 -4.60 -0.73
C CYS A 190 40.39 -4.49 -1.94
N THR A 191 41.54 -3.85 -1.76
CA THR A 191 42.58 -3.71 -2.81
C THR A 191 43.38 -4.99 -3.04
N VAL A 192 43.36 -5.89 -2.05
CA VAL A 192 44.08 -7.18 -2.07
C VAL A 192 43.09 -8.34 -1.80
N PRO A 193 43.27 -9.51 -2.45
CA PRO A 193 42.49 -10.71 -2.16
C PRO A 193 42.74 -11.22 -0.72
N PRO A 194 41.88 -12.09 -0.17
CA PRO A 194 42.19 -12.78 1.07
C PRO A 194 43.45 -13.64 0.91
N CYS A 195 44.26 -13.74 1.98
CA CYS A 195 45.46 -14.56 1.97
C CYS A 195 45.12 -16.04 1.75
N SER A 196 45.83 -16.70 0.84
CA SER A 196 45.66 -18.11 0.51
C SER A 196 46.66 -19.03 1.23
N GLU A 197 47.63 -18.45 1.94
CA GLU A 197 48.67 -19.19 2.64
C GLU A 197 48.12 -19.97 3.85
N PRO A 198 48.74 -21.13 4.20
CA PRO A 198 48.44 -21.85 5.42
C PRO A 198 48.51 -20.98 6.66
N CYS A 199 47.62 -21.25 7.61
CA CYS A 199 47.87 -20.78 8.97
C CYS A 199 49.07 -21.54 9.56
N GLN A 200 50.10 -20.81 9.99
CA GLN A 200 51.29 -21.36 10.64
C GLN A 200 51.11 -21.59 12.15
N LYS A 201 49.89 -21.45 12.68
CA LYS A 201 49.60 -21.67 14.10
C LYS A 201 49.30 -23.13 14.36
N GLU A 202 49.67 -23.57 15.56
CA GLU A 202 49.25 -24.84 16.14
C GLU A 202 47.97 -24.64 16.96
N LEU A 203 47.09 -25.62 16.93
CA LEU A 203 45.91 -25.69 17.81
C LEU A 203 46.34 -26.14 19.21
N ASP A 204 45.46 -26.00 20.22
CA ASP A 204 45.76 -26.40 21.61
C ASP A 204 46.15 -27.89 21.74
N CYS A 205 45.78 -28.73 20.79
CA CYS A 205 46.17 -30.14 20.69
C CYS A 205 47.59 -30.38 20.10
N GLY A 206 48.33 -29.32 19.76
CA GLY A 206 49.67 -29.39 19.16
C GLY A 206 49.70 -29.68 17.66
N HIS A 207 48.54 -29.82 17.00
CA HIS A 207 48.46 -30.10 15.57
C HIS A 207 48.34 -28.82 14.72
N PRO A 208 48.80 -28.85 13.45
CA PRO A 208 48.75 -27.69 12.57
C PRO A 208 47.31 -27.26 12.25
N CYS A 209 47.08 -25.96 12.21
CA CYS A 209 45.77 -25.39 11.89
C CYS A 209 45.35 -25.65 10.44
N MET A 210 44.11 -26.12 10.25
CA MET A 210 43.49 -26.37 8.94
C MET A 210 42.92 -25.10 8.26
N GLY A 211 43.12 -23.93 8.87
CA GLY A 211 42.66 -22.64 8.37
C GLY A 211 43.65 -21.92 7.46
N PHE A 212 43.40 -20.64 7.23
CA PHE A 212 44.27 -19.76 6.44
C PHE A 212 44.98 -18.71 7.31
N CYS A 213 46.13 -18.20 6.85
CA CYS A 213 46.81 -17.09 7.50
C CYS A 213 45.90 -15.83 7.53
N GLY A 214 45.88 -15.14 8.68
CA GLY A 214 45.09 -13.92 8.92
C GLY A 214 43.59 -14.14 9.22
N ASP A 215 43.07 -15.35 9.04
CA ASP A 215 41.70 -15.71 9.41
C ASP A 215 41.63 -16.31 10.82
N PRO A 216 40.43 -16.33 11.45
CA PRO A 216 40.23 -17.07 12.70
C PRO A 216 40.53 -18.55 12.48
N CYS A 217 41.35 -19.13 13.35
CA CYS A 217 41.62 -20.56 13.32
C CYS A 217 40.32 -21.34 13.64
N PRO A 218 39.93 -22.32 12.81
CA PRO A 218 38.89 -23.28 13.17
C PRO A 218 39.26 -24.00 14.46
N LEU A 219 38.27 -24.25 15.33
CA LEU A 219 38.50 -24.96 16.60
C LEU A 219 38.62 -26.48 16.44
N LEU A 220 38.18 -27.02 15.30
CA LEU A 220 38.30 -28.44 14.99
C LEU A 220 39.70 -28.75 14.47
N CYS A 221 40.27 -29.87 14.94
CA CYS A 221 41.52 -30.40 14.45
C CYS A 221 41.28 -31.49 13.40
N SER A 222 42.00 -31.46 12.28
CA SER A 222 41.90 -32.49 11.23
C SER A 222 42.42 -33.87 11.65
N ILE A 223 43.21 -33.94 12.72
CA ILE A 223 43.78 -35.18 13.27
C ILE A 223 42.93 -35.67 14.45
N CYS A 224 42.73 -34.83 15.48
CA CYS A 224 41.96 -35.24 16.66
C CYS A 224 40.45 -35.37 16.41
N ASN A 225 39.88 -34.52 15.55
CA ASN A 225 38.44 -34.48 15.26
C ASN A 225 38.12 -35.06 13.87
N MET A 226 38.95 -35.98 13.36
CA MET A 226 38.81 -36.48 11.98
C MET A 226 37.40 -37.02 11.69
N GLN A 227 36.81 -37.76 12.62
CA GLN A 227 35.44 -38.30 12.47
C GLN A 227 34.37 -37.19 12.41
N GLU A 228 34.50 -36.11 13.17
CA GLU A 228 33.57 -34.98 13.12
C GLU A 228 33.73 -34.17 11.83
N VAL A 229 34.97 -33.98 11.39
CA VAL A 229 35.27 -33.34 10.09
C VAL A 229 34.67 -34.15 8.95
N LEU A 230 34.82 -35.48 8.95
CA LEU A 230 34.24 -36.36 7.92
C LEU A 230 32.70 -36.41 7.97
N LYS A 231 32.09 -36.37 9.16
CA LYS A 231 30.63 -36.25 9.31
C LYS A 231 30.09 -34.95 8.73
N ILE A 232 30.82 -33.85 8.92
CA ILE A 232 30.40 -32.53 8.44
C ILE A 232 30.75 -32.35 6.95
N PHE A 233 31.81 -32.99 6.48
CA PHE A 233 32.35 -32.86 5.12
C PHE A 233 32.76 -34.24 4.56
N PRO A 234 31.80 -35.04 4.07
CA PRO A 234 32.08 -36.36 3.50
C PRO A 234 33.02 -36.28 2.27
N SER A 235 32.99 -35.14 1.57
CA SER A 235 33.82 -34.84 0.40
C SER A 235 35.31 -34.63 0.72
N PHE A 236 35.70 -34.68 2.00
CA PHE A 236 37.07 -34.54 2.49
C PHE A 236 37.89 -35.85 2.38
N GLU A 237 37.24 -37.03 2.28
CA GLU A 237 37.95 -38.30 2.10
C GLU A 237 38.82 -38.27 0.84
N GLY A 238 40.14 -38.37 1.02
CA GLY A 238 41.12 -38.45 -0.07
C GLY A 238 41.61 -37.12 -0.65
N LYS A 239 41.12 -35.95 -0.20
CA LYS A 239 41.59 -34.63 -0.68
C LYS A 239 42.72 -34.07 0.19
N ARG A 240 43.91 -33.87 -0.40
CA ARG A 240 45.02 -33.14 0.23
C ARG A 240 44.83 -31.63 0.03
N ASN A 241 45.19 -30.80 1.02
CA ASN A 241 45.14 -29.32 1.00
C ASN A 241 43.76 -28.62 1.05
N VAL A 242 42.69 -29.28 1.50
CA VAL A 242 41.41 -28.58 1.77
C VAL A 242 41.54 -27.71 3.02
N ARG A 243 41.04 -26.48 2.96
CA ARG A 243 41.09 -25.51 4.06
C ARG A 243 39.72 -25.03 4.47
N PHE A 244 39.60 -24.72 5.74
CA PHE A 244 38.33 -24.43 6.37
C PHE A 244 38.30 -23.03 6.96
N VAL A 245 37.09 -22.46 7.00
CA VAL A 245 36.85 -21.09 7.40
C VAL A 245 35.83 -21.08 8.53
N LEU A 246 36.19 -20.45 9.63
CA LEU A 246 35.28 -20.21 10.75
C LEU A 246 34.47 -18.93 10.49
N LEU A 247 33.15 -19.09 10.32
CA LEU A 247 32.24 -17.96 10.15
C LEU A 247 32.02 -17.26 11.50
N ARG A 248 32.41 -16.00 11.62
CA ARG A 248 32.39 -15.27 12.91
C ARG A 248 31.00 -14.98 13.45
N GLU A 249 29.98 -15.04 12.61
CA GLU A 249 28.62 -14.69 12.98
C GLU A 249 27.88 -15.83 13.68
N CYS A 250 28.22 -17.08 13.36
CA CYS A 250 27.53 -18.28 13.87
C CYS A 250 28.48 -19.40 14.34
N ASN A 251 29.80 -19.19 14.26
CA ASN A 251 30.85 -20.17 14.57
C ASN A 251 30.77 -21.47 13.77
N HIS A 252 29.96 -21.53 12.71
CA HIS A 252 29.99 -22.65 11.79
C HIS A 252 31.30 -22.67 11.01
N ILE A 253 31.88 -23.86 10.90
CA ILE A 253 33.01 -24.14 10.04
C ILE A 253 32.47 -24.56 8.68
N VAL A 254 33.03 -23.99 7.61
CA VAL A 254 32.68 -24.27 6.22
C VAL A 254 33.94 -24.50 5.39
N GLU A 255 33.83 -25.34 4.37
CA GLU A 255 34.87 -25.53 3.37
C GLU A 255 34.94 -24.30 2.46
N SER A 256 36.16 -23.87 2.11
CA SER A 256 36.36 -22.57 1.46
C SER A 256 35.76 -22.48 0.06
N GLN A 257 35.91 -23.52 -0.77
CA GLN A 257 35.48 -23.56 -2.17
C GLN A 257 33.95 -23.69 -2.27
N GLU A 258 33.35 -24.63 -1.56
CA GLU A 258 31.91 -24.84 -1.44
C GLU A 258 31.21 -23.54 -0.99
N MET A 259 31.79 -22.83 -0.03
CA MET A 259 31.24 -21.55 0.43
C MET A 259 31.34 -20.45 -0.64
N GLU A 260 32.42 -20.40 -1.43
CA GLU A 260 32.51 -19.46 -2.55
C GLU A 260 31.48 -19.78 -3.64
N GLU A 261 31.29 -21.05 -3.98
CA GLU A 261 30.29 -21.49 -4.95
C GLU A 261 28.88 -21.11 -4.49
N TRP A 262 28.55 -21.38 -3.22
CA TRP A 262 27.30 -20.95 -2.60
C TRP A 262 27.08 -19.43 -2.75
N LEU A 263 28.09 -18.61 -2.44
CA LEU A 263 27.99 -17.15 -2.54
C LEU A 263 27.80 -16.65 -3.98
N LYS A 264 28.39 -17.35 -4.96
CA LYS A 264 28.28 -17.07 -6.41
C LYS A 264 26.93 -17.51 -6.99
N GLN A 265 26.38 -18.64 -6.54
CA GLN A 265 25.11 -19.20 -7.02
C GLN A 265 23.92 -18.31 -6.67
N VAL A 266 23.93 -17.67 -5.50
CA VAL A 266 22.83 -16.81 -5.05
C VAL A 266 22.84 -15.48 -5.84
N LYS A 267 22.09 -15.44 -6.95
CA LYS A 267 21.92 -14.22 -7.78
C LYS A 267 20.94 -13.21 -7.21
N GLU A 268 20.05 -13.67 -6.34
CA GLU A 268 19.11 -12.82 -5.63
C GLU A 268 19.86 -11.88 -4.69
N ILE A 269 19.50 -10.60 -4.71
CA ILE A 269 20.03 -9.59 -3.81
C ILE A 269 19.31 -9.73 -2.47
N LYS A 270 20.01 -10.31 -1.50
CA LYS A 270 19.64 -10.40 -0.09
C LYS A 270 20.92 -10.53 0.72
N TYR A 271 20.90 -10.33 2.03
CA TYR A 271 22.10 -10.56 2.82
C TYR A 271 22.65 -11.98 2.60
N LYS A 272 23.95 -12.05 2.27
CA LYS A 272 24.66 -13.31 2.09
C LYS A 272 24.74 -13.98 3.46
N SER A 273 24.36 -15.24 3.53
CA SER A 273 24.10 -15.93 4.79
C SER A 273 24.80 -17.28 4.85
N CYS A 274 25.00 -17.79 6.05
CA CYS A 274 25.57 -19.11 6.28
C CYS A 274 24.66 -20.20 5.67
N PRO A 275 25.20 -21.14 4.87
CA PRO A 275 24.39 -22.20 4.25
C PRO A 275 23.80 -23.20 5.26
N LYS A 276 24.32 -23.25 6.50
CA LYS A 276 23.88 -24.19 7.55
C LYS A 276 22.75 -23.65 8.43
N CYS A 277 22.66 -22.33 8.60
CA CYS A 277 21.75 -21.72 9.60
C CYS A 277 21.13 -20.40 9.18
N ASP A 278 21.35 -19.95 7.93
CA ASP A 278 20.85 -18.68 7.38
C ASP A 278 21.23 -17.41 8.15
N VAL A 279 22.15 -17.48 9.11
CA VAL A 279 22.66 -16.29 9.80
C VAL A 279 23.40 -15.39 8.79
N PRO A 280 23.02 -14.11 8.66
CA PRO A 280 23.66 -13.17 7.74
C PRO A 280 25.14 -12.92 8.05
N LEU A 281 25.98 -12.95 7.02
CA LEU A 281 27.42 -12.70 7.08
C LEU A 281 27.73 -11.22 6.93
N MET A 282 28.52 -10.68 7.85
CA MET A 282 28.77 -9.23 7.93
C MET A 282 30.25 -8.86 8.12
N SER A 283 30.98 -9.68 8.86
CA SER A 283 32.31 -9.42 9.43
C SER A 283 33.37 -10.48 9.13
N THR A 284 32.97 -11.61 8.53
CA THR A 284 33.89 -12.64 8.04
C THR A 284 34.69 -12.12 6.84
N HIS A 285 36.00 -11.86 7.04
CA HIS A 285 36.82 -11.11 6.09
C HIS A 285 37.12 -11.84 4.79
N ARG A 286 37.35 -13.16 4.81
CA ARG A 286 37.63 -13.91 3.57
C ARG A 286 36.61 -13.63 2.47
N TYR A 287 35.33 -13.64 2.85
CA TYR A 287 34.21 -13.40 1.94
C TYR A 287 33.78 -11.93 1.87
N SER A 288 34.58 -10.98 2.38
CA SER A 288 34.17 -9.58 2.48
C SER A 288 33.85 -8.95 1.13
N ASP A 289 34.49 -9.39 0.05
CA ASP A 289 34.25 -8.81 -1.28
C ASP A 289 32.84 -9.17 -1.78
N TYR A 290 32.38 -10.42 -1.60
CA TYR A 290 31.00 -10.82 -1.88
C TYR A 290 30.00 -10.07 -0.99
N ILE A 291 30.30 -9.96 0.31
CA ILE A 291 29.44 -9.28 1.29
C ILE A 291 29.32 -7.79 0.93
N LYS A 292 30.43 -7.07 0.71
CA LYS A 292 30.44 -5.64 0.41
C LYS A 292 29.76 -5.28 -0.90
N ARG A 293 29.95 -6.09 -1.96
CA ARG A 293 29.25 -5.91 -3.25
C ARG A 293 27.75 -6.02 -3.06
N ASN A 294 27.30 -7.10 -2.42
CA ASN A 294 25.89 -7.33 -2.17
C ASN A 294 25.28 -6.28 -1.21
N LEU A 295 26.01 -5.83 -0.19
CA LEU A 295 25.57 -4.74 0.69
C LEU A 295 25.44 -3.41 -0.05
N THR A 296 26.26 -3.16 -1.08
CA THR A 296 26.13 -2.00 -1.95
C THR A 296 24.82 -2.08 -2.74
N ASP A 297 24.50 -3.24 -3.30
CA ASP A 297 23.24 -3.48 -4.01
C ASP A 297 22.02 -3.30 -3.08
N VAL A 298 22.06 -3.90 -1.88
CA VAL A 298 21.01 -3.74 -0.85
C VAL A 298 20.86 -2.26 -0.46
N LYS A 299 21.96 -1.51 -0.36
CA LYS A 299 21.93 -0.09 -0.03
C LYS A 299 21.26 0.74 -1.13
N GLU A 300 21.54 0.47 -2.39
CA GLU A 300 20.88 1.17 -3.50
C GLU A 300 19.38 0.87 -3.53
N ILE A 301 18.97 -0.37 -3.27
CA ILE A 301 17.54 -0.71 -3.14
C ILE A 301 16.92 0.03 -1.95
N LYS A 302 17.56 0.04 -0.76
CA LYS A 302 17.07 0.82 0.39
C LYS A 302 16.88 2.31 0.06
N LYS A 303 17.79 2.91 -0.73
CA LYS A 303 17.63 4.30 -1.17
C LYS A 303 16.42 4.50 -2.07
N GLN A 304 16.07 3.55 -2.94
CA GLN A 304 14.89 3.68 -3.80
C GLN A 304 13.59 3.82 -2.98
N PHE A 305 13.48 3.15 -1.83
CA PHE A 305 12.28 3.20 -0.98
C PHE A 305 12.35 4.25 0.13
N PHE A 306 13.53 4.52 0.66
CA PHE A 306 13.72 5.53 1.70
C PHE A 306 13.76 6.95 1.10
N GLY A 307 14.41 7.12 -0.05
CA GLY A 307 14.66 8.40 -0.70
C GLY A 307 15.79 9.21 -0.05
N HIS A 308 16.08 10.37 -0.63
CA HIS A 308 16.98 11.38 -0.06
C HIS A 308 16.17 12.47 0.65
N ASN A 309 16.65 12.99 1.78
CA ASN A 309 15.90 13.99 2.57
C ASN A 309 15.42 15.18 1.73
N LYS A 310 16.28 15.78 0.88
CA LYS A 310 15.90 16.91 0.01
C LYS A 310 14.82 16.55 -1.01
N GLU A 311 14.89 15.36 -1.61
CA GLU A 311 13.90 14.88 -2.57
C GLU A 311 12.57 14.56 -1.88
N ASN A 312 12.64 13.99 -0.68
CA ASN A 312 11.48 13.69 0.14
C ASN A 312 10.76 14.98 0.58
N GLU A 313 11.51 16.00 1.00
CA GLU A 313 10.97 17.34 1.32
C GLU A 313 10.35 18.03 0.10
N ALA A 314 10.98 17.92 -1.08
CA ALA A 314 10.44 18.45 -2.32
C ALA A 314 9.12 17.74 -2.70
N ARG A 315 9.11 16.39 -2.65
CA ARG A 315 7.91 15.58 -2.93
C ARG A 315 6.80 15.87 -1.93
N GLN A 316 7.10 16.01 -0.64
CA GLN A 316 6.10 16.33 0.37
C GLN A 316 5.45 17.69 0.10
N ARG A 317 6.23 18.70 -0.29
CA ARG A 317 5.70 20.01 -0.72
C ARG A 317 4.87 19.92 -2.00
N GLU A 318 5.33 19.15 -2.99
CA GLU A 318 4.58 18.89 -4.22
C GLU A 318 3.22 18.26 -3.93
N LEU A 319 3.18 17.21 -3.10
CA LEU A 319 1.94 16.54 -2.70
C LEU A 319 1.00 17.47 -1.94
N PHE A 320 1.54 18.32 -1.05
CA PHE A 320 0.75 19.32 -0.34
C PHE A 320 0.10 20.32 -1.31
N ASN A 321 0.85 20.81 -2.30
CA ASN A 321 0.33 21.73 -3.31
C ASN A 321 -0.72 21.06 -4.21
N ARG A 322 -0.49 19.81 -4.63
CA ARG A 322 -1.47 19.01 -5.37
C ARG A 322 -2.77 18.88 -4.58
N LEU A 323 -2.69 18.43 -3.33
CA LEU A 323 -3.85 18.30 -2.44
C LEU A 323 -4.63 19.62 -2.30
N TYR A 324 -3.91 20.74 -2.11
CA TYR A 324 -4.50 22.07 -2.01
C TYR A 324 -5.25 22.47 -3.29
N ASN A 325 -4.63 22.29 -4.45
CA ASN A 325 -5.25 22.60 -5.75
C ASN A 325 -6.47 21.72 -6.02
N THR A 326 -6.37 20.41 -5.76
CA THR A 326 -7.49 19.46 -5.91
C THR A 326 -8.67 19.87 -5.02
N ARG A 327 -8.40 20.26 -3.77
CA ARG A 327 -9.44 20.77 -2.86
C ARG A 327 -10.09 22.04 -3.39
N SER A 328 -9.30 22.99 -3.91
CA SER A 328 -9.82 24.23 -4.49
C SER A 328 -10.72 23.98 -5.69
N ASN A 329 -10.47 22.93 -6.47
CA ASN A 329 -11.31 22.54 -7.61
C ASN A 329 -12.54 21.72 -7.20
N ALA A 330 -12.63 21.32 -5.93
CA ALA A 330 -13.72 20.48 -5.42
C ALA A 330 -14.85 21.30 -4.74
N THR A 331 -14.90 22.63 -4.87
CA THR A 331 -15.86 23.48 -4.13
C THR A 331 -17.31 23.01 -4.23
N THR A 332 -17.82 22.74 -5.44
CA THR A 332 -19.19 22.23 -5.63
C THR A 332 -19.36 20.85 -4.98
N LEU A 333 -18.40 19.95 -5.16
CA LEU A 333 -18.45 18.61 -4.54
C LEU A 333 -18.51 18.70 -3.02
N LEU A 334 -17.71 19.57 -2.40
CA LEU A 334 -17.63 19.74 -0.95
C LEU A 334 -18.94 20.23 -0.32
N THR A 335 -19.84 20.83 -1.09
CA THR A 335 -21.18 21.18 -0.60
C THR A 335 -22.07 19.95 -0.39
N TYR A 336 -21.83 18.85 -1.12
CA TYR A 336 -22.63 17.63 -1.08
C TYR A 336 -21.87 16.42 -0.49
N ALA A 337 -20.53 16.40 -0.52
CA ALA A 337 -19.68 15.29 -0.14
C ALA A 337 -18.97 15.53 1.21
N SER A 338 -19.67 15.28 2.31
CA SER A 338 -19.12 15.51 3.66
C SER A 338 -17.85 14.69 3.96
N ASN A 339 -17.73 13.47 3.44
CA ASN A 339 -16.57 12.62 3.69
C ASN A 339 -15.34 13.09 2.90
N MET A 340 -15.52 13.73 1.75
CA MET A 340 -14.42 14.25 0.95
C MET A 340 -13.64 15.34 1.70
N ASP A 341 -14.35 16.23 2.39
CA ASP A 341 -13.75 17.29 3.20
C ASP A 341 -12.86 16.72 4.31
N ASN A 342 -13.36 15.69 4.98
CA ASN A 342 -12.63 14.96 6.01
C ASN A 342 -11.34 14.34 5.45
N VAL A 343 -11.41 13.65 4.30
CA VAL A 343 -10.21 13.06 3.65
C VAL A 343 -9.16 14.14 3.36
N PHE A 344 -9.55 15.29 2.79
CA PHE A 344 -8.64 16.41 2.58
C PHE A 344 -8.00 16.88 3.89
N GLY A 345 -8.80 16.99 4.97
CA GLY A 345 -8.32 17.39 6.29
C GLY A 345 -7.27 16.44 6.87
N PHE A 346 -7.47 15.13 6.76
CA PHE A 346 -6.52 14.13 7.25
C PHE A 346 -5.22 14.12 6.43
N LEU A 347 -5.31 14.07 5.09
CA LEU A 347 -4.14 14.10 4.22
C LEU A 347 -3.33 15.39 4.39
N ARG A 348 -4.00 16.51 4.63
CA ARG A 348 -3.35 17.79 4.93
C ARG A 348 -2.55 17.71 6.23
N LYS A 349 -3.10 17.11 7.28
CA LYS A 349 -2.39 16.93 8.57
C LYS A 349 -1.16 16.04 8.41
N ASP A 350 -1.26 14.95 7.65
CA ASP A 350 -0.15 14.02 7.41
C ASP A 350 0.98 14.66 6.59
N LEU A 351 0.65 15.57 5.66
CA LEU A 351 1.62 16.29 4.82
C LEU A 351 2.17 17.56 5.47
N GLN A 352 1.49 18.13 6.48
CA GLN A 352 1.96 19.31 7.20
C GLN A 352 3.17 18.99 8.06
N SER A 353 4.29 19.65 7.78
CA SER A 353 5.47 19.64 8.66
C SER A 353 5.14 20.36 9.97
N THR A 354 4.97 19.62 11.07
CA THR A 354 4.85 20.23 12.40
C THR A 354 6.25 20.43 12.94
N ARG A 355 6.72 21.68 12.90
CA ARG A 355 7.99 22.08 13.55
C ARG A 355 7.85 21.81 15.05
N ARG A 356 8.39 20.70 15.56
CA ARG A 356 8.61 20.55 17.00
C ARG A 356 9.72 21.50 17.40
N GLU A 357 9.54 22.21 18.51
CA GLU A 357 10.49 23.19 19.05
C GLU A 357 11.89 22.61 19.35
N ARG A 358 12.08 21.28 19.26
CA ARG A 358 13.34 20.59 19.60
C ARG A 358 13.69 19.40 18.68
N GLY A 359 13.49 19.50 17.37
CA GLY A 359 14.04 18.48 16.47
C GLY A 359 13.65 18.59 15.01
N TRP A 360 14.59 18.24 14.12
CA TRP A 360 14.33 18.04 12.69
C TRP A 360 13.34 16.87 12.53
N GLN A 361 12.11 17.16 12.09
CA GLN A 361 11.19 16.10 11.69
C GLN A 361 11.68 15.52 10.36
N GLN A 362 11.89 14.21 10.30
CA GLN A 362 12.29 13.57 9.05
C GLN A 362 11.11 13.62 8.08
N ALA A 363 11.30 14.21 6.89
CA ALA A 363 10.31 14.21 5.82
C ALA A 363 9.83 12.79 5.51
N LEU A 364 8.60 12.66 5.01
CA LEU A 364 8.04 11.36 4.62
C LEU A 364 9.03 10.61 3.72
N ASN A 365 9.33 9.35 4.07
CA ASN A 365 10.15 8.52 3.19
C ASN A 365 9.45 8.30 1.84
N ASN A 366 10.20 7.93 0.80
CA ASN A 366 9.63 7.81 -0.55
C ASN A 366 8.42 6.86 -0.61
N CYS A 367 8.46 5.73 0.11
CA CYS A 367 7.33 4.78 0.19
C CYS A 367 6.05 5.41 0.76
N ALA A 368 6.16 6.13 1.88
CA ALA A 368 5.06 6.86 2.48
C ALA A 368 4.56 7.98 1.54
N GLY A 369 5.47 8.68 0.86
CA GLY A 369 5.12 9.66 -0.17
C GLY A 369 4.29 9.06 -1.31
N GLN A 370 4.65 7.87 -1.80
CA GLN A 370 3.88 7.16 -2.84
C GLN A 370 2.46 6.80 -2.37
N MET A 371 2.30 6.37 -1.11
CA MET A 371 0.98 6.06 -0.54
C MET A 371 0.06 7.29 -0.50
N HIS A 372 0.59 8.46 -0.13
CA HIS A 372 -0.17 9.71 -0.16
C HIS A 372 -0.45 10.15 -1.60
N ALA A 373 0.51 9.99 -2.50
CA ALA A 373 0.34 10.30 -3.92
C ALA A 373 -0.82 9.49 -4.54
N ALA A 374 -0.93 8.20 -4.22
CA ALA A 374 -2.04 7.35 -4.65
C ALA A 374 -3.39 7.85 -4.14
N LYS A 375 -3.50 8.19 -2.84
CA LYS A 375 -4.74 8.75 -2.26
C LYS A 375 -5.12 10.08 -2.92
N ILE A 376 -4.16 10.98 -3.11
CA ILE A 376 -4.38 12.27 -3.79
C ILE A 376 -4.82 12.05 -5.24
N ASN A 377 -4.20 11.11 -5.95
CA ASN A 377 -4.55 10.79 -7.32
C ASN A 377 -5.99 10.27 -7.47
N ILE A 378 -6.47 9.45 -6.53
CA ILE A 378 -7.88 9.04 -6.50
C ILE A 378 -8.80 10.26 -6.35
N LEU A 379 -8.47 11.20 -5.45
CA LEU A 379 -9.24 12.45 -5.29
C LEU A 379 -9.21 13.31 -6.55
N GLU A 380 -8.03 13.47 -7.18
CA GLU A 380 -7.86 14.21 -8.44
C GLU A 380 -8.74 13.64 -9.54
N ILE A 381 -8.80 12.31 -9.69
CA ILE A 381 -9.64 11.65 -10.68
C ILE A 381 -11.13 11.92 -10.40
N MET A 382 -11.59 11.76 -9.16
CA MET A 382 -12.99 12.02 -8.81
C MET A 382 -13.39 13.47 -9.06
N VAL A 383 -12.53 14.43 -8.70
CA VAL A 383 -12.77 15.87 -8.90
C VAL A 383 -12.77 16.23 -10.38
N ASP A 384 -11.81 15.72 -11.18
CA ASP A 384 -11.79 15.92 -12.64
C ASP A 384 -13.04 15.35 -13.32
N MET A 385 -13.43 14.13 -12.97
CA MET A 385 -14.61 13.49 -13.54
C MET A 385 -15.87 14.31 -13.30
N PHE A 386 -16.07 14.78 -12.06
CA PHE A 386 -17.23 15.59 -11.72
C PHE A 386 -17.18 16.97 -12.39
N ALA A 387 -16.01 17.62 -12.45
CA ALA A 387 -15.86 18.92 -13.11
C ALA A 387 -16.20 18.85 -14.61
N ARG A 388 -15.79 17.75 -15.29
CA ARG A 388 -16.11 17.52 -16.71
C ARG A 388 -17.57 17.16 -16.96
N ALA A 389 -18.27 16.61 -15.97
CA ALA A 389 -19.67 16.20 -16.11
C ALA A 389 -20.61 17.38 -16.37
N LYS A 390 -20.28 18.57 -15.85
CA LYS A 390 -21.08 19.80 -15.99
C LYS A 390 -22.58 19.61 -15.67
N LEU A 391 -22.90 18.76 -14.70
CA LEU A 391 -24.28 18.55 -14.24
C LEU A 391 -24.87 19.87 -13.73
N LYS A 392 -26.10 20.19 -14.14
CA LYS A 392 -26.75 21.46 -13.81
C LYS A 392 -27.83 21.30 -12.75
N HIS A 393 -28.58 20.20 -12.80
CA HIS A 393 -29.74 20.01 -11.95
C HIS A 393 -29.31 19.58 -10.52
N PRO A 394 -29.80 20.23 -9.45
CA PRO A 394 -29.38 19.90 -8.08
C PRO A 394 -29.63 18.45 -7.67
N ARG A 395 -30.69 17.82 -8.21
CA ARG A 395 -31.01 16.41 -7.93
C ARG A 395 -29.96 15.46 -8.50
N THR A 396 -29.57 15.62 -9.76
CA THR A 396 -28.58 14.76 -10.44
C THR A 396 -27.21 14.93 -9.82
N ILE A 397 -26.83 16.18 -9.48
CA ILE A 397 -25.62 16.49 -8.70
C ILE A 397 -25.59 15.70 -7.39
N LYS A 398 -26.66 15.83 -6.58
CA LYS A 398 -26.73 15.18 -5.26
C LYS A 398 -26.62 13.66 -5.36
N GLU A 399 -27.27 13.06 -6.36
CA GLU A 399 -27.24 11.62 -6.55
C GLU A 399 -25.88 11.11 -7.04
N ALA A 400 -25.25 11.81 -8.01
CA ALA A 400 -23.91 11.47 -8.50
C ALA A 400 -22.85 11.54 -7.38
N VAL A 401 -22.97 12.51 -6.48
CA VAL A 401 -22.04 12.71 -5.35
C VAL A 401 -22.09 11.55 -4.34
N LYS A 402 -23.20 10.83 -4.19
CA LYS A 402 -23.30 9.73 -3.22
C LYS A 402 -22.22 8.67 -3.40
N HIS A 403 -21.88 8.35 -4.65
CA HIS A 403 -20.84 7.37 -4.93
C HIS A 403 -19.43 7.92 -4.63
N ILE A 404 -19.18 9.20 -4.92
CA ILE A 404 -17.94 9.88 -4.52
C ILE A 404 -17.79 9.87 -3.00
N ASP A 405 -18.88 10.18 -2.27
CA ASP A 405 -18.88 10.23 -0.81
C ASP A 405 -18.66 8.83 -0.20
N LEU A 406 -19.17 7.77 -0.83
CA LEU A 406 -18.86 6.38 -0.49
C LEU A 406 -17.37 6.06 -0.66
N LEU A 407 -16.77 6.42 -1.80
CA LEU A 407 -15.33 6.19 -2.04
C LEU A 407 -14.47 6.98 -1.04
N CYS A 408 -14.85 8.21 -0.72
CA CYS A 408 -14.21 9.01 0.32
C CYS A 408 -14.34 8.36 1.71
N TYR A 409 -15.51 7.85 2.06
CA TYR A 409 -15.70 7.09 3.30
C TYR A 409 -14.75 5.88 3.39
N LEU A 410 -14.63 5.12 2.29
CA LEU A 410 -13.73 3.98 2.23
C LEU A 410 -12.25 4.39 2.34
N LEU A 411 -11.85 5.53 1.77
CA LEU A 411 -10.52 6.12 1.96
C LEU A 411 -10.29 6.55 3.42
N MET A 412 -11.30 7.11 4.10
CA MET A 412 -11.20 7.49 5.52
C MET A 412 -10.97 6.29 6.45
N LEU A 413 -11.60 5.15 6.16
CA LEU A 413 -11.38 3.91 6.94
C LEU A 413 -9.92 3.43 6.87
N LYS A 414 -9.10 4.00 5.99
CA LYS A 414 -7.67 3.72 5.80
C LYS A 414 -6.78 4.84 6.34
N GLN A 415 -7.24 5.61 7.32
CA GLN A 415 -6.45 6.67 7.94
C GLN A 415 -5.20 6.08 8.61
N GLY A 416 -4.02 6.65 8.33
CA GLY A 416 -2.73 6.15 8.84
C GLY A 416 -2.20 4.88 8.17
N GLN A 417 -2.95 4.25 7.28
CA GLN A 417 -2.56 3.03 6.54
C GLN A 417 -2.38 3.30 5.04
N GLY A 418 -1.62 2.43 4.36
CA GLY A 418 -1.51 2.44 2.90
C GLY A 418 -2.71 1.79 2.22
N ILE A 419 -2.89 2.10 0.94
CA ILE A 419 -3.78 1.33 0.07
C ILE A 419 -2.98 0.14 -0.45
N SER A 420 -3.46 -1.08 -0.24
CA SER A 420 -2.85 -2.29 -0.79
C SER A 420 -2.95 -2.33 -2.31
N ASN A 421 -2.07 -3.06 -3.00
CA ASN A 421 -2.17 -3.25 -4.45
C ASN A 421 -3.54 -3.80 -4.90
N ARG A 422 -4.18 -4.63 -4.07
CA ARG A 422 -5.53 -5.10 -4.36
C ARG A 422 -6.55 -3.98 -4.24
N GLU A 423 -6.56 -3.27 -3.10
CA GLU A 423 -7.51 -2.17 -2.90
C GLU A 423 -7.35 -1.11 -4.00
N MET A 424 -6.15 -0.91 -4.53
CA MET A 424 -5.92 -0.07 -5.70
C MET A 424 -6.67 -0.57 -6.94
N VAL A 425 -6.72 -1.89 -7.18
CA VAL A 425 -7.53 -2.48 -8.27
C VAL A 425 -9.02 -2.29 -7.98
N ASP A 426 -9.47 -2.51 -6.75
CA ASP A 426 -10.87 -2.34 -6.37
C ASP A 426 -11.30 -0.87 -6.52
N PHE A 427 -10.48 0.09 -6.08
CA PHE A 427 -10.68 1.53 -6.31
C PHE A 427 -10.68 1.88 -7.80
N LYS A 428 -9.79 1.27 -8.60
CA LYS A 428 -9.78 1.49 -10.06
C LYS A 428 -11.11 1.05 -10.68
N ASN A 429 -11.63 -0.11 -10.28
CA ASN A 429 -12.90 -0.63 -10.78
C ASN A 429 -14.07 0.27 -10.36
N GLU A 430 -14.11 0.73 -9.11
CA GLU A 430 -15.17 1.63 -8.66
C GLU A 430 -15.03 3.06 -9.24
N LEU A 431 -13.83 3.52 -9.61
CA LEU A 431 -13.67 4.77 -10.38
C LEU A 431 -14.19 4.64 -11.81
N LYS A 432 -14.01 3.48 -12.47
CA LYS A 432 -14.67 3.21 -13.77
C LYS A 432 -16.19 3.17 -13.61
N ARG A 433 -16.68 2.57 -12.53
CA ARG A 433 -18.11 2.57 -12.18
C ARG A 433 -18.63 3.98 -11.98
N LEU A 434 -17.92 4.82 -11.22
CA LEU A 434 -18.24 6.23 -11.01
C LEU A 434 -18.36 6.97 -12.35
N GLN A 435 -17.45 6.72 -13.29
CA GLN A 435 -17.49 7.32 -14.61
C GLN A 435 -18.80 7.01 -15.34
N ARG A 436 -19.28 5.76 -15.32
CA ARG A 436 -20.59 5.41 -15.89
C ARG A 436 -21.77 5.99 -15.10
N ILE A 437 -21.68 6.05 -13.77
CA ILE A 437 -22.69 6.69 -12.92
C ILE A 437 -22.84 8.17 -13.29
N ILE A 438 -21.73 8.88 -13.50
CA ILE A 438 -21.75 10.27 -13.92
C ILE A 438 -22.40 10.41 -15.30
N GLN A 439 -22.03 9.56 -16.27
CA GLN A 439 -22.65 9.56 -17.60
C GLN A 439 -24.16 9.29 -17.54
N PHE A 440 -24.61 8.36 -16.69
CA PHE A 440 -26.03 8.12 -16.43
C PHE A 440 -26.73 9.38 -15.91
N TYR A 441 -26.14 10.06 -14.92
CA TYR A 441 -26.74 11.29 -14.40
C TYR A 441 -26.67 12.47 -15.39
N GLN A 442 -25.74 12.50 -16.35
CA GLN A 442 -25.80 13.47 -17.46
C GLN A 442 -27.01 13.23 -18.36
N ILE A 443 -27.39 11.97 -18.59
CA ILE A 443 -28.60 11.62 -19.34
C ILE A 443 -29.83 12.10 -18.57
N GLU A 444 -29.94 11.78 -17.27
CA GLU A 444 -31.05 12.25 -16.45
C GLU A 444 -31.10 13.79 -16.39
N ASP A 445 -29.95 14.46 -16.27
CA ASP A 445 -29.84 15.93 -16.28
C ASP A 445 -30.35 16.53 -17.59
N PHE A 446 -30.00 15.93 -18.72
CA PHE A 446 -30.48 16.35 -20.04
C PHE A 446 -32.00 16.18 -20.16
N LEU A 447 -32.55 15.07 -19.66
CA LEU A 447 -33.98 14.75 -19.73
C LEU A 447 -34.86 15.67 -18.87
N GLU A 448 -34.34 16.21 -17.77
CA GLU A 448 -35.04 17.23 -16.97
C GLU A 448 -35.40 18.47 -17.81
N TYR A 449 -34.60 18.79 -18.84
CA TYR A 449 -34.83 19.93 -19.74
C TYR A 449 -35.38 19.54 -21.12
N HIS A 450 -35.36 18.25 -21.47
CA HIS A 450 -35.79 17.76 -22.78
C HIS A 450 -36.70 16.53 -22.65
N SER A 451 -37.78 16.68 -21.90
CA SER A 451 -38.73 15.59 -21.58
C SER A 451 -39.27 14.84 -22.80
N ARG A 452 -39.33 15.47 -23.98
CA ARG A 452 -39.75 14.83 -25.24
C ARG A 452 -38.96 13.57 -25.62
N TYR A 453 -37.71 13.44 -25.16
CA TYR A 453 -36.90 12.26 -25.44
C TYR A 453 -37.13 11.11 -24.45
N SER A 454 -37.83 11.34 -23.34
CA SER A 454 -38.03 10.33 -22.29
C SER A 454 -38.75 9.07 -22.76
N GLU A 455 -39.59 9.20 -23.79
CA GLU A 455 -40.36 8.10 -24.40
C GLU A 455 -39.56 7.32 -25.46
N LEU A 456 -38.31 7.69 -25.75
CA LEU A 456 -37.50 6.92 -26.68
C LEU A 456 -37.23 5.52 -26.11
N PRO A 457 -37.50 4.43 -26.87
CA PRO A 457 -37.33 3.06 -26.37
C PRO A 457 -35.94 2.79 -25.80
N ARG A 458 -34.91 3.36 -26.43
CA ARG A 458 -33.52 3.22 -25.99
C ARG A 458 -33.22 3.94 -24.68
N ILE A 459 -33.85 5.10 -24.45
CA ILE A 459 -33.73 5.84 -23.20
C ILE A 459 -34.44 5.07 -22.08
N GLN A 460 -35.64 4.53 -22.35
CA GLN A 460 -36.35 3.69 -21.39
C GLN A 460 -35.54 2.44 -21.03
N GLU A 461 -35.01 1.71 -22.03
CA GLU A 461 -34.12 0.55 -21.80
C GLU A 461 -32.93 0.93 -20.89
N ILE A 462 -32.30 2.07 -21.16
CA ILE A 462 -31.14 2.54 -20.40
C ILE A 462 -31.53 2.91 -18.96
N ARG A 463 -32.66 3.58 -18.76
CA ARG A 463 -33.18 3.95 -17.42
C ARG A 463 -33.60 2.73 -16.59
N GLU A 464 -34.01 1.64 -17.22
CA GLU A 464 -34.33 0.38 -16.53
C GLU A 464 -33.08 -0.46 -16.23
N VAL A 465 -32.16 -0.57 -17.20
CA VAL A 465 -31.00 -1.47 -17.11
C VAL A 465 -29.86 -0.86 -16.31
N LEU A 466 -29.49 0.41 -16.56
CA LEU A 466 -28.30 1.00 -15.94
C LEU A 466 -28.35 1.06 -14.42
N PRO A 467 -29.43 1.52 -13.76
CA PRO A 467 -29.44 1.62 -12.31
C PRO A 467 -29.18 0.27 -11.62
N ASN A 468 -29.71 -0.82 -12.18
CA ASN A 468 -29.50 -2.16 -11.65
C ASN A 468 -28.04 -2.62 -11.77
N LEU A 469 -27.35 -2.29 -12.87
CA LEU A 469 -25.95 -2.64 -13.08
C LEU A 469 -24.99 -1.70 -12.32
N LEU A 470 -25.27 -0.39 -12.34
CA LEU A 470 -24.42 0.65 -11.76
C LEU A 470 -24.55 0.75 -10.26
N PHE A 471 -25.73 0.52 -9.70
CA PHE A 471 -25.91 0.60 -8.25
C PHE A 471 -26.05 -0.77 -7.60
N GLY A 472 -26.23 -1.84 -8.39
CA GLY A 472 -26.35 -3.22 -7.92
C GLY A 472 -25.13 -3.77 -7.18
N PRO A 473 -25.29 -4.84 -6.40
CA PRO A 473 -24.24 -5.43 -5.60
C PRO A 473 -23.24 -6.18 -6.50
N GLY A 474 -21.98 -6.25 -6.09
CA GLY A 474 -20.95 -6.99 -6.83
C GLY A 474 -19.93 -6.12 -7.57
N ASN A 475 -18.87 -6.80 -8.02
CA ASN A 475 -17.66 -6.21 -8.59
C ASN A 475 -17.91 -5.60 -9.95
N TYR A 476 -17.41 -4.39 -10.14
CA TYR A 476 -17.37 -3.76 -11.45
C TYR A 476 -16.21 -4.35 -12.28
N THR A 477 -16.48 -4.77 -13.52
CA THR A 477 -15.50 -5.47 -14.37
C THR A 477 -15.32 -4.77 -15.70
N ASP A 478 -14.17 -4.98 -16.35
CA ASP A 478 -13.89 -4.41 -17.68
C ASP A 478 -14.87 -4.91 -18.74
N LYS A 479 -15.33 -6.16 -18.64
CA LYS A 479 -16.35 -6.71 -19.52
C LYS A 479 -17.67 -5.93 -19.39
N LEU A 480 -18.13 -5.73 -18.16
CA LEU A 480 -19.33 -4.93 -17.90
C LEU A 480 -19.15 -3.49 -18.38
N ASP A 481 -17.99 -2.89 -18.10
CA ASP A 481 -17.70 -1.51 -18.49
C ASP A 481 -17.76 -1.30 -20.00
N ASN A 482 -17.21 -2.24 -20.77
CA ASN A 482 -17.25 -2.22 -22.23
C ASN A 482 -18.68 -2.38 -22.76
N THR A 483 -19.47 -3.30 -22.19
CA THR A 483 -20.88 -3.47 -22.57
C THR A 483 -21.69 -2.20 -22.31
N LEU A 484 -21.48 -1.54 -21.17
CA LEU A 484 -22.16 -0.27 -20.85
C LEU A 484 -21.70 0.86 -21.76
N LYS A 485 -20.40 0.93 -22.06
CA LYS A 485 -19.83 1.91 -22.99
C LYS A 485 -20.46 1.79 -24.38
N GLU A 486 -20.57 0.57 -24.91
CA GLU A 486 -21.21 0.33 -26.21
C GLU A 486 -22.68 0.77 -26.22
N LYS A 487 -23.45 0.48 -25.16
CA LYS A 487 -24.85 0.93 -25.05
C LYS A 487 -24.96 2.45 -25.03
N LEU A 488 -24.09 3.13 -24.28
CA LEU A 488 -24.06 4.59 -24.18
C LEU A 488 -23.64 5.26 -25.49
N THR A 489 -22.62 4.74 -26.19
CA THR A 489 -22.17 5.29 -27.48
C THR A 489 -23.27 5.22 -28.53
N LYS A 490 -24.03 4.12 -28.56
CA LYS A 490 -25.14 4.00 -29.49
C LYS A 490 -26.30 4.96 -29.13
N LEU A 491 -26.56 5.22 -27.84
CA LEU A 491 -27.53 6.24 -27.42
C LEU A 491 -27.15 7.64 -27.91
N THR A 492 -25.89 8.04 -27.73
CA THR A 492 -25.42 9.36 -28.19
C THR A 492 -25.47 9.51 -29.71
N GLY A 493 -25.39 8.39 -30.46
CA GLY A 493 -25.62 8.39 -31.90
C GLY A 493 -27.07 8.68 -32.28
N ASP A 494 -28.03 8.12 -31.54
CA ASP A 494 -29.46 8.33 -31.79
C ASP A 494 -29.96 9.70 -31.31
N VAL A 495 -29.29 10.29 -30.32
CA VAL A 495 -29.62 11.61 -29.76
C VAL A 495 -28.41 12.54 -29.82
N PRO A 496 -28.09 13.13 -31.00
CA PRO A 496 -26.88 13.95 -31.17
C PRO A 496 -26.83 15.21 -30.29
N ALA A 497 -27.99 15.70 -29.83
CA ALA A 497 -28.07 16.83 -28.91
C ALA A 497 -27.62 16.48 -27.47
N MET A 498 -27.45 15.20 -27.15
CA MET A 498 -27.05 14.72 -25.83
C MET A 498 -25.52 14.67 -25.73
N GLU A 499 -24.95 15.64 -25.04
CA GLU A 499 -23.51 15.66 -24.73
C GLU A 499 -23.21 14.86 -23.46
N ILE A 500 -22.56 13.71 -23.62
CA ILE A 500 -22.06 12.89 -22.51
C ILE A 500 -20.53 12.98 -22.49
N MET A 501 -19.95 13.01 -21.29
CA MET A 501 -18.49 13.10 -21.16
C MET A 501 -17.79 11.88 -21.76
N ASP A 502 -16.65 12.08 -22.42
CA ASP A 502 -15.83 11.00 -22.94
C ASP A 502 -15.21 10.13 -21.83
N THR A 503 -15.02 8.86 -22.17
CA THR A 503 -14.41 7.87 -21.29
C THR A 503 -12.89 7.96 -21.37
N LYS A 504 -12.23 8.49 -20.33
CA LYS A 504 -10.78 8.35 -20.15
C LYS A 504 -10.44 7.04 -19.45
N GLU A 505 -9.28 6.47 -19.79
CA GLU A 505 -8.72 5.37 -19.00
C GLU A 505 -8.44 5.82 -17.57
N VAL A 506 -8.85 5.00 -16.61
CA VAL A 506 -8.59 5.23 -15.19
C VAL A 506 -7.27 4.55 -14.83
N GLU A 507 -6.26 5.37 -14.55
CA GLU A 507 -4.97 4.93 -14.03
C GLU A 507 -4.79 5.46 -12.61
N ILE A 508 -4.48 4.55 -11.67
CA ILE A 508 -4.12 4.93 -10.31
C ILE A 508 -2.62 4.67 -10.11
N ILE A 509 -1.91 5.62 -9.50
CA ILE A 509 -0.49 5.50 -9.16
C ILE A 509 -0.23 4.21 -8.38
N GLN A 510 0.48 3.24 -8.98
CA GLN A 510 0.85 2.00 -8.30
C GLN A 510 1.86 2.26 -7.17
N ILE A 511 1.66 1.61 -6.03
CA ILE A 511 2.55 1.71 -4.88
C ILE A 511 3.53 0.54 -4.93
N ILE A 512 4.83 0.84 -4.87
CA ILE A 512 5.87 -0.18 -4.87
C ILE A 512 6.34 -0.39 -3.43
N GLY A 513 6.17 -1.60 -2.91
CA GLY A 513 6.66 -2.01 -1.59
C GLY A 513 7.99 -2.77 -1.63
N MET A 514 8.61 -2.93 -0.45
CA MET A 514 9.84 -3.70 -0.25
C MET A 514 9.63 -5.21 -0.07
N GLY A 515 8.38 -5.68 0.00
CA GLY A 515 8.02 -7.07 0.30
C GLY A 515 7.33 -7.77 -0.87
N LYS A 516 7.41 -9.11 -0.86
CA LYS A 516 6.97 -10.06 -1.90
C LYS A 516 7.76 -10.03 -3.21
N THR A 517 8.90 -9.35 -3.27
CA THR A 517 9.74 -9.26 -4.47
C THR A 517 11.13 -9.82 -4.22
N HIS A 518 11.51 -10.82 -5.00
CA HIS A 518 12.92 -11.24 -5.11
C HIS A 518 13.65 -10.20 -5.96
N TRP A 519 14.77 -9.69 -5.45
CA TRP A 519 15.49 -8.59 -6.07
C TRP A 519 16.67 -9.08 -6.90
N TYR A 520 16.84 -8.48 -8.07
CA TYR A 520 17.92 -8.81 -8.99
C TYR A 520 18.53 -7.55 -9.58
N LYS A 521 19.69 -7.75 -10.20
CA LYS A 521 20.45 -6.70 -10.89
C LYS A 521 20.81 -7.14 -12.29
N CYS A 522 20.49 -6.32 -13.27
CA CYS A 522 20.85 -6.61 -14.66
C CYS A 522 22.30 -6.20 -14.97
N LEU A 523 22.81 -6.59 -16.13
CA LEU A 523 24.17 -6.27 -16.57
C LEU A 523 24.43 -4.75 -16.66
N LYS A 524 23.38 -3.96 -16.94
CA LYS A 524 23.40 -2.48 -16.96
C LYS A 524 23.20 -1.84 -15.57
N GLN A 525 23.33 -2.61 -14.48
CA GLN A 525 23.24 -2.13 -13.10
C GLN A 525 21.84 -1.63 -12.65
N HIS A 526 20.77 -1.94 -13.39
CA HIS A 526 19.40 -1.66 -12.94
C HIS A 526 18.91 -2.72 -11.95
N TYR A 527 18.27 -2.26 -10.87
CA TYR A 527 17.65 -3.12 -9.86
C TYR A 527 16.16 -3.34 -10.17
N TYR A 528 15.70 -4.59 -10.08
CA TYR A 528 14.31 -4.94 -10.35
C TYR A 528 13.82 -6.07 -9.43
N GLY A 529 12.51 -6.08 -9.15
CA GLY A 529 11.84 -7.12 -8.37
C GLY A 529 10.89 -7.98 -9.23
N THR A 530 10.73 -9.26 -8.89
CA THR A 530 9.91 -10.24 -9.66
C THR A 530 8.46 -9.83 -9.90
N ASN A 531 7.84 -9.10 -8.98
CA ASN A 531 6.42 -8.72 -9.07
C ASN A 531 6.23 -7.28 -9.57
N ASN A 532 7.31 -6.61 -10.00
CA ASN A 532 7.26 -5.23 -10.46
C ASN A 532 7.36 -5.20 -12.00
N LEU A 533 6.20 -5.38 -12.66
CA LEU A 533 6.10 -5.41 -14.13
C LEU A 533 6.73 -4.17 -14.79
N VAL A 534 6.61 -2.98 -14.19
CA VAL A 534 7.16 -1.74 -14.75
C VAL A 534 8.69 -1.75 -14.79
N GLN A 535 9.35 -2.19 -13.70
CA GLN A 535 10.80 -2.37 -13.68
C GLN A 535 11.24 -3.58 -14.52
N ALA A 536 10.46 -4.65 -14.54
CA ALA A 536 10.72 -5.82 -15.37
C ALA A 536 10.64 -5.50 -16.88
N ILE A 537 9.72 -4.62 -17.31
CA ILE A 537 9.58 -4.13 -18.69
C ILE A 537 10.75 -3.21 -19.09
N GLN A 538 11.24 -2.37 -18.17
CA GLN A 538 12.47 -1.61 -18.40
C GLN A 538 13.70 -2.55 -18.43
N CYS A 539 13.67 -3.64 -17.67
CA CYS A 539 14.72 -4.65 -17.68
C CYS A 539 14.64 -5.60 -18.88
N SER A 540 13.48 -5.86 -19.50
CA SER A 540 13.42 -6.71 -20.70
C SER A 540 14.12 -6.07 -21.90
N LYS A 541 14.24 -4.74 -21.92
CA LYS A 541 15.11 -3.96 -22.82
C LYS A 541 16.60 -4.04 -22.46
N CYS A 542 16.95 -4.73 -21.37
CA CYS A 542 18.30 -4.99 -20.88
C CYS A 542 18.51 -6.52 -20.84
N SER A 543 19.16 -7.12 -21.84
CA SER A 543 19.34 -8.57 -21.96
C SER A 543 19.61 -9.26 -20.60
N PRO A 544 18.72 -10.13 -20.09
CA PRO A 544 18.97 -10.82 -18.84
C PRO A 544 20.17 -11.77 -18.98
N PRO A 545 20.91 -12.06 -17.89
CA PRO A 545 21.97 -13.06 -17.94
C PRO A 545 21.37 -14.41 -18.35
N ARG A 546 21.90 -15.01 -19.41
CA ARG A 546 21.54 -16.38 -19.84
C ARG A 546 21.87 -17.35 -18.70
N THR A 547 20.88 -17.73 -17.89
CA THR A 547 20.96 -18.88 -17.00
C THR A 547 20.10 -19.98 -17.57
N ASN A 548 20.68 -21.17 -17.72
CA ASN A 548 20.07 -22.40 -18.22
C ASN A 548 18.93 -22.97 -17.33
N SER A 549 18.31 -22.16 -16.48
CA SER A 549 17.01 -22.47 -15.88
C SER A 549 15.92 -21.83 -16.74
N THR A 550 15.39 -22.63 -17.65
CA THR A 550 14.25 -22.32 -18.51
C THR A 550 13.04 -21.87 -17.70
N PHE A 551 12.87 -20.55 -17.49
CA PHE A 551 11.53 -19.98 -17.55
C PHE A 551 11.11 -19.96 -19.03
N ARG A 552 10.83 -21.14 -19.58
CA ARG A 552 9.90 -21.23 -20.69
C ARG A 552 8.55 -20.85 -20.07
N ILE A 553 8.13 -19.60 -20.26
CA ILE A 553 6.70 -19.32 -20.29
C ILE A 553 6.19 -20.17 -21.45
N ARG A 554 5.62 -21.35 -21.16
CA ARG A 554 4.94 -22.15 -22.17
C ARG A 554 3.75 -21.29 -22.63
N PRO A 555 3.58 -21.03 -23.94
CA PRO A 555 2.49 -20.21 -24.46
C PRO A 555 1.07 -20.76 -24.22
N ASN A 556 0.90 -21.93 -23.60
CA ASN A 556 -0.36 -22.68 -23.61
C ASN A 556 -1.09 -22.79 -22.27
N GLU A 557 -0.77 -21.95 -21.27
CA GLU A 557 -1.70 -21.67 -20.15
C GLU A 557 -2.23 -20.22 -20.18
N ILE A 558 -2.08 -19.56 -21.34
CA ILE A 558 -2.84 -18.37 -21.72
C ILE A 558 -4.08 -18.84 -22.48
N SER A 559 -5.00 -19.48 -21.77
CA SER A 559 -6.33 -19.80 -22.29
C SER A 559 -7.38 -19.37 -21.28
N SER A 560 -7.41 -18.08 -20.99
CA SER A 560 -8.60 -17.37 -20.46
C SER A 560 -8.46 -15.83 -20.42
N ILE A 561 -7.51 -15.26 -21.16
CA ILE A 561 -7.44 -13.80 -21.39
C ILE A 561 -7.15 -13.57 -22.87
N ASN A 562 -8.20 -13.67 -23.70
CA ASN A 562 -8.15 -13.18 -25.07
C ASN A 562 -8.56 -11.71 -25.10
N GLY A 563 -7.70 -10.87 -25.67
CA GLY A 563 -8.08 -9.54 -26.12
C GLY A 563 -6.94 -8.51 -26.06
N ILE A 564 -6.13 -8.49 -27.12
CA ILE A 564 -5.41 -7.35 -27.74
C ILE A 564 -3.90 -7.62 -27.91
N ASN A 565 -3.57 -8.26 -29.04
CA ASN A 565 -2.27 -8.13 -29.70
C ASN A 565 -2.30 -6.82 -30.51
N GLN A 566 -1.88 -5.70 -29.93
CA GLN A 566 -1.32 -4.52 -30.65
C GLN A 566 -0.42 -3.73 -29.69
N PRO A 567 0.70 -3.14 -30.18
CA PRO A 567 1.68 -2.46 -29.34
C PRO A 567 1.11 -1.15 -28.77
N VAL A 568 1.02 -1.04 -27.45
CA VAL A 568 0.62 0.20 -26.76
C VAL A 568 1.71 1.27 -26.99
N PRO A 569 1.38 2.49 -27.48
CA PRO A 569 2.36 3.55 -27.70
C PRO A 569 3.00 4.04 -26.40
N THR A 570 4.32 4.05 -26.36
CA THR A 570 5.19 4.40 -25.22
C THR A 570 5.26 5.91 -24.89
N ASN A 571 4.13 6.62 -24.75
CA ASN A 571 4.15 8.10 -24.70
C ASN A 571 3.84 8.79 -23.36
N SER A 572 3.45 8.10 -22.28
CA SER A 572 3.19 8.77 -20.99
C SER A 572 4.39 8.81 -20.04
N TYR A 573 5.20 7.74 -19.97
CA TYR A 573 6.29 7.65 -18.99
C TYR A 573 7.62 8.26 -19.46
N VAL A 574 7.88 8.25 -20.78
CA VAL A 574 9.07 8.90 -21.37
C VAL A 574 8.99 10.43 -21.22
N SER A 575 7.77 10.98 -21.22
CA SER A 575 7.48 12.39 -21.01
C SER A 575 7.81 12.85 -19.58
N TYR A 576 7.54 12.00 -18.59
CA TYR A 576 7.88 12.26 -17.18
C TYR A 576 9.39 12.21 -16.92
N LEU A 577 10.11 11.25 -17.52
CA LEU A 577 11.58 11.15 -17.38
C LEU A 577 12.34 12.23 -18.20
N ARG A 578 11.79 12.70 -19.34
CA ARG A 578 12.34 13.85 -20.08
C ARG A 578 12.17 15.17 -19.33
N TYR A 579 11.06 15.35 -18.62
CA TYR A 579 10.82 16.54 -17.79
C TYR A 579 11.85 16.66 -16.65
N ILE A 580 12.20 15.55 -15.99
CA ILE A 580 13.21 15.53 -14.92
C ILE A 580 14.64 15.78 -15.45
N ASN A 581 14.97 15.29 -16.65
CA ASN A 581 16.31 15.49 -17.23
C ASN A 581 16.52 16.87 -17.89
N ASN A 582 15.45 17.61 -18.23
CA ASN A 582 15.54 18.92 -18.88
C ASN A 582 15.59 20.11 -17.89
N LEU A 583 15.53 19.89 -16.58
CA LEU A 583 15.73 20.93 -15.57
C LEU A 583 17.23 21.15 -15.28
N LYS A 584 18.00 21.49 -16.33
CA LYS A 584 19.26 22.25 -16.15
C LYS A 584 18.92 23.73 -16.20
N VAL A 585 18.60 24.32 -15.06
CA VAL A 585 18.56 25.78 -14.93
C VAL A 585 20.01 26.27 -14.77
N PRO A 586 20.49 27.20 -15.62
CA PRO A 586 21.81 27.79 -15.46
C PRO A 586 21.85 28.66 -14.20
N ILE A 587 22.85 28.42 -13.35
CA ILE A 587 23.11 29.26 -12.17
C ILE A 587 23.79 30.54 -12.66
N SER A 588 23.02 31.62 -12.83
CA SER A 588 23.57 32.98 -12.83
C SER A 588 22.54 33.99 -12.34
N ALA A 589 22.60 34.33 -11.05
CA ALA A 589 22.04 35.57 -10.54
C ALA A 589 22.84 36.02 -9.31
N LYS A 590 23.70 37.02 -9.51
CA LYS A 590 24.38 37.76 -8.46
C LYS A 590 23.33 38.52 -7.64
N PHE A 591 23.12 38.14 -6.39
CA PHE A 591 22.38 38.98 -5.44
C PHE A 591 23.31 40.05 -4.87
N ARG A 592 23.03 41.31 -5.23
CA ARG A 592 23.66 42.50 -4.66
C ARG A 592 22.85 42.88 -3.41
N VAL A 593 23.48 42.81 -2.24
CA VAL A 593 22.92 43.29 -0.97
C VAL A 593 22.80 44.81 -1.06
N ARG A 594 21.60 45.35 -0.85
CA ARG A 594 21.42 46.74 -0.41
C ARG A 594 20.68 46.73 0.93
N ARG A 595 21.40 47.22 1.95
CA ARG A 595 20.85 47.65 3.22
C ARG A 595 19.94 48.84 2.98
N GLN A 596 18.75 48.81 3.57
CA GLN A 596 18.19 49.88 4.39
C GLN A 596 17.16 49.25 5.33
#